data_AF-A0A1Q4DBK1-F1
#
_entry.id   AF-A0A1Q4DBK1-F1
#
_cell.length_a   1.000
_cell.length_b   1.000
_cell.length_c   1.000
_cell.angle_alpha   90.00
_cell.angle_beta   90.00
_cell.angle_gamma   90.00
#
_symmetry.space_group_name_H-M   'P 1'
#
loop_
_entity.id
_entity.type
_entity.pdbx_description
1 polymer ?
#
loop_
_entity_poly.entity_id
_entity_poly.type
_entity_poly.pdbx_seq_one_letter_code
_entity_poly.pdbx_strand_id
1 'polypeptide(L)'
;MTSVYRRFGVLRLILAMMVVVSHGVPASGFEGFLARLGIGSVAVMGFFVLSGFIITEAIDVYYRERPAAFIANRMLRILPPYWLALILSLMVHALLQWGGILSIHGENPRDIFSAQNIAANTFAVIPLQGLLGVFDPAKFYGFVRYYWAVLIEVDFYIVAFAIMLPGLVFKRKRADIAAACVAALLLCHVVNDYVRPIRHELSYIPYFALGVSLYAWRSGYRLALIGVIASAAATLVAFLRYLNQMKPLSALASIDDWPVVATNIVLLTIVCVAIFRLSNTDTTGPARRIDRWFGDLSYPIYLNHYTVLTLVFSLALPPWPSFLLIAAGSVLVAWGAATTLERPLRRLRDVVRGQTL
;
A
#
# COMPACT_ATOMS: atom_id res chain seq x y z
N MET A 1 5.03 23.78 18.94
CA MET A 1 3.80 23.00 18.66
C MET A 1 4.12 21.54 18.90
N THR A 2 3.44 20.89 19.86
CA THR A 2 3.61 19.45 20.11
C THR A 2 3.09 18.67 18.90
N SER A 3 3.91 17.78 18.33
CA SER A 3 3.50 16.98 17.16
C SER A 3 2.29 16.12 17.55
N VAL A 4 1.13 16.34 16.93
CA VAL A 4 -0.06 15.56 17.20
C VAL A 4 0.11 14.18 16.56
N TYR A 5 0.17 13.13 17.37
CA TYR A 5 0.26 11.75 16.92
C TYR A 5 -1.14 11.15 16.78
N ARG A 6 -1.48 10.70 15.56
CA ARG A 6 -2.76 10.06 15.21
C ARG A 6 -2.71 8.55 15.44
N ARG A 7 -3.82 7.95 15.91
CA ARG A 7 -3.97 6.50 16.15
C ARG A 7 -4.17 5.72 14.86
N PHE A 8 -3.12 5.60 14.05
CA PHE A 8 -3.17 4.78 12.83
C PHE A 8 -2.34 3.52 12.91
N GLY A 9 -1.52 3.33 13.95
CA GLY A 9 -0.59 2.22 14.02
C GLY A 9 -1.27 0.87 14.16
N VAL A 10 -2.21 0.72 15.09
CA VAL A 10 -3.01 -0.50 15.26
C VAL A 10 -3.85 -0.77 14.00
N LEU A 11 -4.49 0.25 13.42
CA LEU A 11 -5.25 0.09 12.18
C LEU A 11 -4.35 -0.44 11.05
N ARG A 12 -3.17 0.16 10.87
CA ARG A 12 -2.21 -0.28 9.84
C ARG A 12 -1.75 -1.72 10.07
N LEU A 13 -1.58 -2.14 11.32
CA LEU A 13 -1.26 -3.53 11.62
C LEU A 13 -2.43 -4.47 11.26
N ILE A 14 -3.67 -4.10 11.62
CA ILE A 14 -4.87 -4.89 11.27
C ILE A 14 -4.93 -5.06 9.75
N LEU A 15 -4.78 -3.97 8.98
CA LEU A 15 -4.77 -4.03 7.52
C LEU A 15 -3.62 -4.92 6.99
N ALA A 16 -2.42 -4.80 7.55
CA ALA A 16 -1.29 -5.65 7.16
C ALA A 16 -1.57 -7.14 7.44
N MET A 17 -2.15 -7.46 8.59
CA MET A 17 -2.51 -8.84 8.93
C MET A 17 -3.68 -9.36 8.09
N MET A 18 -4.64 -8.52 7.69
CA MET A 18 -5.68 -8.91 6.73
C MET A 18 -5.07 -9.37 5.40
N VAL A 19 -4.00 -8.71 4.93
CA VAL A 19 -3.25 -9.14 3.73
C VAL A 19 -2.58 -10.49 3.96
N VAL A 20 -1.87 -10.66 5.08
CA VAL A 20 -1.20 -11.93 5.44
C VAL A 20 -2.21 -13.07 5.50
N VAL A 21 -3.33 -12.88 6.20
CA VAL A 21 -4.40 -13.88 6.32
C VAL A 21 -4.98 -14.20 4.95
N SER A 22 -5.31 -13.18 4.15
CA SER A 22 -5.87 -13.38 2.81
C SER A 22 -4.97 -14.21 1.88
N HIS A 23 -3.65 -14.08 2.00
CA HIS A 23 -2.70 -14.88 1.22
C HIS A 23 -2.38 -16.23 1.87
N GLY A 24 -2.53 -16.35 3.19
CA GLY A 24 -2.32 -17.60 3.94
C GLY A 24 -3.51 -18.56 3.86
N VAL A 25 -4.74 -18.08 3.63
CA VAL A 25 -5.96 -18.92 3.54
C VAL A 25 -5.83 -20.07 2.53
N PRO A 26 -5.31 -19.88 1.30
CA PRO A 26 -5.05 -21.00 0.40
C PRO A 26 -4.15 -22.09 1.00
N ALA A 27 -3.21 -21.73 1.87
CA ALA A 27 -2.32 -22.67 2.55
C ALA A 27 -3.01 -23.39 3.72
N SER A 28 -4.11 -22.86 4.27
CA SER A 28 -4.81 -23.47 5.41
C SER A 28 -5.78 -24.58 5.02
N GLY A 29 -6.05 -24.77 3.71
CA GLY A 29 -7.08 -25.69 3.22
C GLY A 29 -8.50 -25.27 3.62
N PHE A 30 -8.67 -24.04 4.13
CA PHE A 30 -9.94 -23.50 4.54
C PHE A 30 -10.71 -23.02 3.32
N GLU A 31 -11.91 -23.57 3.13
CA GLU A 31 -12.80 -23.24 2.02
C GLU A 31 -14.09 -22.57 2.51
N GLY A 32 -14.86 -22.02 1.56
CA GLY A 32 -16.17 -21.44 1.83
C GLY A 32 -16.17 -19.91 1.80
N PHE A 33 -17.23 -19.33 2.37
CA PHE A 33 -17.53 -17.90 2.24
C PHE A 33 -16.39 -17.00 2.72
N LEU A 34 -15.86 -17.25 3.92
CA LEU A 34 -14.79 -16.46 4.50
C LEU A 34 -13.48 -16.55 3.68
N ALA A 35 -13.24 -17.68 3.00
CA ALA A 35 -12.09 -17.84 2.11
C ALA A 35 -12.24 -17.02 0.82
N ARG A 36 -13.46 -16.94 0.29
CA ARG A 36 -13.79 -16.16 -0.92
C ARG A 36 -13.83 -14.65 -0.70
N LEU A 37 -13.91 -14.19 0.55
CA LEU A 37 -13.98 -12.75 0.85
C LEU A 37 -12.78 -11.97 0.30
N GLY A 38 -11.57 -12.56 0.28
CA GLY A 38 -10.40 -11.86 -0.25
C GLY A 38 -10.10 -10.54 0.51
N ILE A 39 -10.20 -10.57 1.84
CA ILE A 39 -10.08 -9.40 2.73
C ILE A 39 -8.79 -8.58 2.55
N GLY A 40 -7.74 -9.17 1.97
CA GLY A 40 -6.52 -8.47 1.59
C GLY A 40 -6.77 -7.33 0.60
N SER A 41 -7.74 -7.48 -0.30
CA SER A 41 -8.11 -6.42 -1.24
C SER A 41 -8.66 -5.19 -0.53
N VAL A 42 -9.58 -5.38 0.42
CA VAL A 42 -10.09 -4.30 1.28
C VAL A 42 -8.96 -3.63 2.04
N ALA A 43 -8.02 -4.41 2.55
CA ALA A 43 -6.89 -3.88 3.30
C ALA A 43 -5.97 -3.00 2.44
N VAL A 44 -5.64 -3.42 1.23
CA VAL A 44 -4.84 -2.63 0.28
C VAL A 44 -5.56 -1.33 -0.10
N MET A 45 -6.87 -1.38 -0.40
CA MET A 45 -7.65 -0.16 -0.66
C MET A 45 -7.68 0.77 0.55
N GLY A 46 -7.82 0.22 1.75
CA GLY A 46 -7.71 0.95 3.02
C GLY A 46 -6.37 1.64 3.19
N PHE A 47 -5.26 0.98 2.82
CA PHE A 47 -3.94 1.60 2.83
C PHE A 47 -3.83 2.76 1.84
N PHE A 48 -4.42 2.69 0.65
CA PHE A 48 -4.42 3.80 -0.30
C PHE A 48 -5.23 5.01 0.22
N VAL A 49 -6.40 4.78 0.81
CA VAL A 49 -7.17 5.85 1.48
C VAL A 49 -6.38 6.47 2.62
N LEU A 50 -5.77 5.64 3.48
CA LEU A 50 -4.96 6.11 4.59
C LEU A 50 -3.72 6.88 4.11
N SER A 51 -3.10 6.44 3.01
CA SER A 51 -1.96 7.09 2.38
C SER A 51 -2.31 8.51 1.94
N GLY A 52 -3.43 8.68 1.21
CA GLY A 52 -3.93 9.99 0.79
C GLY A 52 -4.14 10.94 1.97
N PHE A 53 -4.70 10.44 3.07
CA PHE A 53 -4.88 11.22 4.30
C PHE A 53 -3.54 11.64 4.94
N ILE A 54 -2.67 10.68 5.25
CA ILE A 54 -1.41 10.90 5.98
C ILE A 54 -0.44 11.76 5.17
N ILE A 55 -0.40 11.58 3.85
CA ILE A 55 0.49 12.36 2.98
C ILE A 55 0.05 13.82 2.94
N THR A 56 -1.24 14.06 2.79
CA THR A 56 -1.79 15.42 2.79
C THR A 56 -1.54 16.11 4.13
N GLU A 57 -1.78 15.42 5.25
CA GLU A 57 -1.45 15.93 6.60
C GLU A 57 0.05 16.23 6.73
N ALA A 58 0.92 15.33 6.28
CA ALA A 58 2.35 15.53 6.40
C ALA A 58 2.86 16.71 5.55
N ILE A 59 2.31 16.91 4.35
CA ILE A 59 2.64 18.06 3.51
C ILE A 59 2.22 19.35 4.20
N ASP A 60 0.99 19.40 4.72
CA ASP A 60 0.43 20.60 5.35
C ASP A 60 1.13 20.99 6.65
N VAL A 61 1.53 20.00 7.46
CA VAL A 61 2.09 20.22 8.79
C VAL A 61 3.62 20.27 8.79
N TYR A 62 4.31 19.42 8.02
CA TYR A 62 5.77 19.21 8.16
C TYR A 62 6.59 19.65 6.94
N TYR A 63 6.03 19.61 5.74
CA TYR A 63 6.77 19.83 4.49
C TYR A 63 6.28 21.03 3.69
N ARG A 64 5.56 21.94 4.33
CA ARG A 64 5.12 23.18 3.69
C ARG A 64 6.33 23.89 3.08
N GLU A 65 6.23 24.22 1.79
CA GLU A 65 7.28 24.90 1.02
C GLU A 65 8.63 24.13 0.97
N ARG A 66 8.64 22.84 1.35
CA ARG A 66 9.85 21.98 1.38
C ARG A 66 9.64 20.70 0.55
N PRO A 67 9.36 20.80 -0.77
CA PRO A 67 9.07 19.62 -1.61
C PRO A 67 10.25 18.65 -1.71
N ALA A 68 11.49 19.15 -1.76
CA ALA A 68 12.68 18.30 -1.78
C ALA A 68 12.81 17.45 -0.49
N ALA A 69 12.55 18.05 0.68
CA ALA A 69 12.56 17.33 1.95
C ALA A 69 11.42 16.30 2.02
N PHE A 70 10.25 16.63 1.47
CA PHE A 70 9.14 15.69 1.35
C PHE A 70 9.55 14.44 0.56
N ILE A 71 9.98 14.61 -0.70
CA ILE A 71 10.26 13.46 -1.56
C ILE A 71 11.44 12.65 -1.05
N ALA A 72 12.50 13.30 -0.54
CA ALA A 72 13.63 12.61 0.08
C ALA A 72 13.20 11.76 1.29
N ASN A 73 12.32 12.30 2.16
CA ASN A 73 11.81 11.53 3.30
C ASN A 73 10.98 10.32 2.87
N ARG A 74 10.23 10.44 1.78
CA ARG A 74 9.41 9.36 1.23
C ARG A 74 10.25 8.30 0.54
N MET A 75 11.27 8.69 -0.23
CA MET A 75 12.20 7.72 -0.83
C MET A 75 12.98 6.96 0.23
N LEU A 76 13.45 7.64 1.29
CA LEU A 76 14.05 6.99 2.47
C LEU A 76 13.08 6.08 3.23
N ARG A 77 11.76 6.28 3.10
CA ARG A 77 10.77 5.40 3.72
C ARG A 77 10.57 4.11 2.93
N ILE A 78 10.70 4.17 1.60
CA ILE A 78 10.33 3.08 0.69
C ILE A 78 11.55 2.27 0.24
N LEU A 79 12.56 2.93 -0.31
CA LEU A 79 13.65 2.24 -1.02
C LEU A 79 14.47 1.34 -0.10
N PRO A 80 14.95 1.79 1.08
CA PRO A 80 15.80 0.92 1.90
C PRO A 80 15.06 -0.32 2.42
N PRO A 81 13.84 -0.23 2.98
CA PRO A 81 13.10 -1.43 3.35
C PRO A 81 12.76 -2.33 2.16
N TYR A 82 12.40 -1.74 1.01
CA TYR A 82 12.18 -2.50 -0.24
C TYR A 82 13.40 -3.36 -0.61
N TRP A 83 14.59 -2.77 -0.64
CA TRP A 83 15.81 -3.50 -0.95
C TRP A 83 16.16 -4.56 0.10
N LEU A 84 15.91 -4.30 1.38
CA LEU A 84 16.06 -5.32 2.42
C LEU A 84 15.14 -6.52 2.16
N ALA A 85 13.87 -6.28 1.86
CA ALA A 85 12.94 -7.36 1.56
C ALA A 85 13.30 -8.10 0.25
N LEU A 86 13.83 -7.38 -0.74
CA LEU A 86 14.35 -7.99 -1.96
C LEU A 86 15.52 -8.91 -1.66
N ILE A 87 16.50 -8.46 -0.86
CA ILE A 87 17.65 -9.28 -0.43
C ILE A 87 17.16 -10.53 0.33
N LEU A 88 16.27 -10.35 1.30
CA LEU A 88 15.71 -11.47 2.06
C LEU A 88 14.96 -12.46 1.15
N SER A 89 14.16 -11.96 0.21
CA SER A 89 13.46 -12.79 -0.75
C SER A 89 14.42 -13.55 -1.66
N LEU A 90 15.44 -12.88 -2.22
CA LEU A 90 16.47 -13.51 -3.04
C LEU A 90 17.20 -14.63 -2.27
N MET A 91 17.58 -14.37 -1.02
CA MET A 91 18.24 -15.36 -0.17
C MET A 91 17.36 -16.59 0.06
N VAL A 92 16.09 -16.40 0.42
CA VAL A 92 15.15 -17.52 0.65
C VAL A 92 14.94 -18.32 -0.64
N HIS A 93 14.70 -17.67 -1.78
CA HIS A 93 14.54 -18.37 -3.06
C HIS A 93 15.80 -19.14 -3.44
N ALA A 94 16.99 -18.57 -3.21
CA ALA A 94 18.27 -19.21 -3.56
C ALA A 94 18.51 -20.46 -2.69
N LEU A 95 18.24 -20.36 -1.38
CA LEU A 95 18.36 -21.50 -0.45
C LEU A 95 17.40 -22.63 -0.82
N LEU A 96 16.15 -22.30 -1.14
CA LEU A 96 15.14 -23.29 -1.53
C LEU A 96 15.45 -23.94 -2.88
N GLN A 97 15.93 -23.16 -3.86
CA GLN A 97 16.33 -23.68 -5.16
C GLN A 97 17.56 -24.59 -5.04
N TRP A 98 18.55 -24.17 -4.24
CA TRP A 98 19.73 -24.98 -3.95
C TRP A 98 19.37 -26.30 -3.25
N GLY A 99 18.42 -26.26 -2.32
CA GLY A 99 17.86 -27.45 -1.68
C GLY A 99 16.96 -28.31 -2.57
N GLY A 100 16.65 -27.89 -3.80
CA GLY A 100 15.79 -28.61 -4.74
C GLY A 100 14.31 -28.67 -4.34
N ILE A 101 13.88 -27.84 -3.38
CA ILE A 101 12.52 -27.84 -2.80
C ILE A 101 11.72 -26.59 -3.13
N LEU A 102 12.29 -25.65 -3.89
CA LEU A 102 11.58 -24.43 -4.30
C LEU A 102 10.33 -24.80 -5.09
N SER A 103 9.17 -24.56 -4.47
CA SER A 103 7.86 -24.74 -5.04
C SER A 103 6.93 -23.64 -4.54
N ILE A 104 6.24 -22.98 -5.46
CA ILE A 104 5.30 -21.91 -5.17
C ILE A 104 4.00 -22.26 -5.87
N HIS A 105 2.96 -22.58 -5.09
CA HIS A 105 1.65 -22.97 -5.62
C HIS A 105 1.72 -24.14 -6.63
N GLY A 106 2.66 -25.07 -6.44
CA GLY A 106 2.86 -26.22 -7.33
C GLY A 106 3.72 -25.92 -8.56
N GLU A 107 4.18 -24.69 -8.74
CA GLU A 107 5.11 -24.32 -9.82
C GLU A 107 6.54 -24.24 -9.31
N ASN A 108 7.48 -24.73 -10.13
CA ASN A 108 8.91 -24.67 -9.88
C ASN A 108 9.55 -23.68 -10.86
N PRO A 109 9.64 -22.40 -10.49
CA PRO A 109 10.12 -21.36 -11.40
C PRO A 109 11.60 -21.59 -11.72
N ARG A 110 11.94 -21.57 -13.01
CA ARG A 110 13.31 -21.73 -13.52
C ARG A 110 13.85 -20.39 -14.03
N ASP A 111 15.17 -20.24 -14.06
CA ASP A 111 15.88 -19.06 -14.60
C ASP A 111 15.54 -17.71 -13.95
N ILE A 112 15.00 -17.73 -12.73
CA ILE A 112 14.60 -16.52 -11.98
C ILE A 112 15.77 -15.66 -11.50
N PHE A 113 16.99 -16.21 -11.46
CA PHE A 113 18.20 -15.51 -11.02
C PHE A 113 19.01 -14.88 -12.16
N SER A 114 18.43 -14.73 -13.36
CA SER A 114 19.10 -14.00 -14.44
C SER A 114 19.45 -12.56 -14.02
N ALA A 115 20.59 -12.06 -14.49
CA ALA A 115 21.04 -10.70 -14.18
C ALA A 115 19.99 -9.64 -14.57
N GLN A 116 19.29 -9.87 -15.68
CA GLN A 116 18.19 -9.01 -16.12
C GLN A 116 17.03 -9.01 -15.11
N ASN A 117 16.62 -10.18 -14.59
CA ASN A 117 15.52 -10.24 -13.63
C ASN A 117 15.90 -9.61 -12.27
N ILE A 118 17.14 -9.79 -11.82
CA ILE A 118 17.63 -9.14 -10.58
C ILE A 118 17.68 -7.62 -10.76
N ALA A 119 18.17 -7.12 -11.90
CA ALA A 119 18.18 -5.70 -12.21
C ALA A 119 16.75 -5.14 -12.27
N ALA A 120 15.82 -5.82 -12.94
CA ALA A 120 14.43 -5.43 -13.01
C ALA A 120 13.79 -5.33 -11.61
N ASN A 121 14.01 -6.32 -10.74
CA ASN A 121 13.51 -6.28 -9.36
C ASN A 121 14.13 -5.13 -8.54
N THR A 122 15.41 -4.81 -8.74
CA THR A 122 16.08 -3.72 -8.02
C THR A 122 15.40 -2.36 -8.25
N PHE A 123 14.87 -2.15 -9.45
CA PHE A 123 14.20 -0.93 -9.87
C PHE A 123 12.67 -1.06 -9.95
N ALA A 124 12.09 -2.17 -9.48
CA ALA A 124 10.66 -2.47 -9.69
C ALA A 124 9.68 -1.51 -8.97
N VAL A 125 10.17 -0.69 -8.04
CA VAL A 125 9.35 0.34 -7.36
C VAL A 125 9.59 1.76 -7.89
N ILE A 126 10.47 1.92 -8.89
CA ILE A 126 10.70 3.20 -9.55
C ILE A 126 9.76 3.29 -10.75
N PRO A 127 9.07 4.41 -11.00
CA PRO A 127 8.21 4.54 -12.18
C PRO A 127 8.98 4.50 -13.51
N LEU A 128 8.24 4.30 -14.60
CA LEU A 128 8.75 4.34 -16.00
C LEU A 128 9.73 3.22 -16.39
N GLN A 129 9.71 2.08 -15.69
CA GLN A 129 10.59 0.93 -15.93
C GLN A 129 10.50 0.39 -17.35
N GLY A 130 9.28 0.33 -17.90
CA GLY A 130 9.04 -0.11 -19.28
C GLY A 130 9.61 0.85 -20.34
N LEU A 131 9.76 2.15 -20.01
CA LEU A 131 10.38 3.13 -20.90
C LEU A 131 11.92 3.00 -20.91
N LEU A 132 12.51 2.57 -19.80
CA LEU A 132 13.96 2.42 -19.65
C LEU A 132 14.51 1.14 -20.29
N GLY A 133 13.66 0.27 -20.85
CA GLY A 133 14.08 -0.99 -21.49
C GLY A 133 14.65 -2.04 -20.52
N VAL A 134 14.54 -1.80 -19.20
CA VAL A 134 15.04 -2.70 -18.15
C VAL A 134 14.07 -3.85 -17.89
N PHE A 135 12.81 -3.72 -18.33
CA PHE A 135 11.71 -4.62 -18.00
C PHE A 135 11.23 -5.40 -19.22
N ASP A 136 11.40 -6.72 -19.21
CA ASP A 136 10.72 -7.65 -20.11
C ASP A 136 9.58 -8.33 -19.33
N PRO A 137 8.31 -7.93 -19.52
CA PRO A 137 7.19 -8.49 -18.78
C PRO A 137 7.05 -10.00 -18.92
N ALA A 138 7.50 -10.58 -20.04
CA ALA A 138 7.38 -12.01 -20.29
C ALA A 138 8.37 -12.85 -19.47
N LYS A 139 9.45 -12.24 -18.98
CA LYS A 139 10.53 -12.90 -18.24
C LYS A 139 10.65 -12.42 -16.80
N PHE A 140 9.81 -11.48 -16.39
CA PHE A 140 9.89 -10.87 -15.07
C PHE A 140 9.29 -11.79 -14.00
N TYR A 141 10.15 -12.24 -13.09
CA TYR A 141 9.75 -12.92 -11.86
C TYR A 141 9.94 -11.96 -10.68
N GLY A 142 8.84 -11.54 -10.06
CA GLY A 142 8.86 -10.62 -8.93
C GLY A 142 9.17 -11.33 -7.61
N PHE A 143 10.43 -11.24 -7.14
CA PHE A 143 10.85 -11.78 -5.85
C PHE A 143 10.07 -11.15 -4.69
N VAL A 144 9.81 -9.84 -4.77
CA VAL A 144 8.89 -9.15 -3.87
C VAL A 144 7.54 -9.03 -4.57
N ARG A 145 6.66 -10.01 -4.41
CA ARG A 145 5.49 -10.18 -5.30
C ARG A 145 4.53 -8.99 -5.35
N TYR A 146 4.35 -8.26 -4.25
CA TYR A 146 3.45 -7.11 -4.17
C TYR A 146 4.18 -5.76 -4.35
N TYR A 147 5.26 -5.73 -5.12
CA TYR A 147 5.98 -4.50 -5.48
C TYR A 147 5.08 -3.45 -6.17
N TRP A 148 4.06 -3.89 -6.91
CA TRP A 148 3.14 -3.02 -7.66
C TRP A 148 2.40 -2.03 -6.77
N ALA A 149 2.05 -2.41 -5.54
CA ALA A 149 1.38 -1.50 -4.61
C ALA A 149 2.34 -0.46 -4.04
N VAL A 150 3.60 -0.84 -3.86
CA VAL A 150 4.66 0.09 -3.46
C VAL A 150 4.97 1.06 -4.60
N LEU A 151 4.95 0.58 -5.85
CA LEU A 151 5.06 1.43 -7.03
C LEU A 151 3.93 2.47 -7.10
N ILE A 152 2.68 2.06 -6.83
CA ILE A 152 1.54 2.99 -6.70
C ILE A 152 1.81 4.05 -5.61
N GLU A 153 2.34 3.62 -4.45
CA GLU A 153 2.69 4.54 -3.37
C GLU A 153 3.73 5.58 -3.81
N VAL A 154 4.74 5.15 -4.59
CA VAL A 154 5.75 6.03 -5.19
C VAL A 154 5.14 6.97 -6.22
N ASP A 155 4.25 6.48 -7.09
CA ASP A 155 3.51 7.31 -8.05
C ASP A 155 2.71 8.41 -7.31
N PHE A 156 2.03 8.07 -6.21
CA PHE A 156 1.34 9.07 -5.37
C PHE A 156 2.29 10.09 -4.74
N TYR A 157 3.49 9.68 -4.32
CA TYR A 157 4.49 10.61 -3.81
C TYR A 157 4.99 11.58 -4.88
N ILE A 158 5.18 11.10 -6.11
CA ILE A 158 5.60 11.94 -7.23
C ILE A 158 4.51 12.93 -7.62
N VAL A 159 3.25 12.48 -7.69
CA VAL A 159 2.11 13.37 -7.95
C VAL A 159 1.99 14.44 -6.86
N ALA A 160 2.08 14.04 -5.59
CA ALA A 160 2.06 14.99 -4.47
C ALA A 160 3.23 15.99 -4.53
N PHE A 161 4.44 15.53 -4.87
CA PHE A 161 5.60 16.40 -5.09
C PHE A 161 5.38 17.39 -6.24
N ALA A 162 4.88 16.92 -7.38
CA ALA A 162 4.59 17.77 -8.55
C ALA A 162 3.56 18.86 -8.22
N ILE A 163 2.54 18.53 -7.43
CA ILE A 163 1.53 19.48 -6.92
C ILE A 163 2.15 20.55 -6.00
N MET A 164 3.15 20.18 -5.21
CA MET A 164 3.82 21.13 -4.31
C MET A 164 4.62 22.19 -5.06
N LEU A 165 5.12 21.90 -6.27
CA LEU A 165 5.97 22.81 -7.06
C LEU A 165 5.25 24.12 -7.45
N PRO A 166 4.04 24.11 -8.06
CA PRO A 166 3.28 25.33 -8.28
C PRO A 166 2.97 26.10 -7.00
N GLY A 167 2.82 25.40 -5.86
CA GLY A 167 2.61 26.02 -4.55
C GLY A 167 3.80 26.85 -4.04
N LEU A 168 4.99 26.68 -4.61
CA LEU A 168 6.15 27.55 -4.35
C LEU A 168 6.01 28.92 -5.04
N VAL A 169 5.34 28.95 -6.20
CA VAL A 169 5.21 30.14 -7.04
C VAL A 169 3.90 30.87 -6.74
N PHE A 170 2.81 30.13 -6.61
CA PHE A 170 1.47 30.68 -6.37
C PHE A 170 1.10 30.50 -4.89
N LYS A 171 0.97 31.61 -4.16
CA LYS A 171 0.44 31.63 -2.78
C LYS A 171 -1.08 31.36 -2.78
N ARG A 172 -1.48 30.12 -3.06
CA ARG A 172 -2.89 29.68 -3.02
C ARG A 172 -3.32 29.26 -1.62
N LYS A 173 -4.62 29.33 -1.35
CA LYS A 173 -5.16 28.78 -0.11
C LYS A 173 -5.05 27.25 -0.15
N ARG A 174 -4.85 26.64 1.02
CA ARG A 174 -4.78 25.17 1.21
C ARG A 174 -5.95 24.43 0.57
N ALA A 175 -7.15 25.02 0.64
CA ALA A 175 -8.38 24.46 0.06
C ALA A 175 -8.32 24.37 -1.47
N ASP A 176 -7.82 25.41 -2.13
CA ASP A 176 -7.77 25.49 -3.60
C ASP A 176 -6.77 24.48 -4.16
N ILE A 177 -5.65 24.30 -3.45
CA ILE A 177 -4.65 23.27 -3.78
C ILE A 177 -5.30 21.89 -3.61
N ALA A 178 -5.88 21.57 -2.45
CA ALA A 178 -6.50 20.26 -2.21
C ALA A 178 -7.62 19.94 -3.22
N ALA A 179 -8.48 20.91 -3.55
CA ALA A 179 -9.54 20.72 -4.53
C ALA A 179 -8.98 20.48 -5.94
N ALA A 180 -7.98 21.27 -6.37
CA ALA A 180 -7.31 21.07 -7.64
C ALA A 180 -6.59 19.71 -7.72
N CYS A 181 -5.98 19.25 -6.62
CA CYS A 181 -5.36 17.93 -6.52
C CYS A 181 -6.39 16.83 -6.74
N VAL A 182 -7.51 16.88 -6.00
CA VAL A 182 -8.57 15.87 -6.11
C VAL A 182 -9.15 15.85 -7.53
N ALA A 183 -9.43 17.02 -8.11
CA ALA A 183 -9.91 17.12 -9.48
C ALA A 183 -8.91 16.54 -10.50
N ALA A 184 -7.62 16.88 -10.40
CA ALA A 184 -6.59 16.37 -11.30
C ALA A 184 -6.39 14.86 -11.17
N LEU A 185 -6.41 14.34 -9.94
CA LEU A 185 -6.35 12.91 -9.65
C LEU A 185 -7.53 12.17 -10.26
N LEU A 186 -8.76 12.64 -10.02
CA LEU A 186 -9.97 12.00 -10.56
C LEU A 186 -10.02 12.10 -12.09
N LEU A 187 -9.58 13.22 -12.68
CA LEU A 187 -9.46 13.33 -14.13
C LEU A 187 -8.44 12.33 -14.70
N CYS A 188 -7.29 12.17 -14.05
CA CYS A 188 -6.27 11.19 -14.44
C CYS A 188 -6.83 9.76 -14.39
N HIS A 189 -7.59 9.42 -13.34
CA HIS A 189 -8.29 8.14 -13.24
C HIS A 189 -9.29 7.94 -14.39
N VAL A 190 -10.13 8.95 -14.67
CA VAL A 190 -11.14 8.85 -15.74
C VAL A 190 -10.47 8.66 -17.10
N VAL A 191 -9.41 9.42 -17.39
CA VAL A 191 -8.66 9.28 -18.64
C VAL A 191 -8.05 7.87 -18.75
N ASN A 192 -7.43 7.37 -17.68
CA ASN A 192 -6.79 6.05 -17.69
C ASN A 192 -7.80 4.92 -17.91
N ASP A 193 -8.91 4.93 -17.18
CA ASP A 193 -9.82 3.78 -17.14
C ASP A 193 -10.86 3.77 -18.26
N TYR A 194 -11.17 4.94 -18.84
CA TYR A 194 -12.30 5.09 -19.77
C TYR A 194 -11.94 5.71 -21.12
N VAL A 195 -10.79 6.36 -21.25
CA VAL A 195 -10.39 7.03 -22.51
C VAL A 195 -9.21 6.30 -23.17
N ARG A 196 -8.11 6.17 -22.43
CA ARG A 196 -6.89 5.54 -22.91
C ARG A 196 -6.19 4.85 -21.74
N PRO A 197 -6.19 3.52 -21.67
CA PRO A 197 -5.39 2.78 -20.70
C PRO A 197 -3.93 3.20 -20.78
N ILE A 198 -3.43 3.84 -19.72
CA ILE A 198 -2.03 4.25 -19.60
C ILE A 198 -1.31 3.21 -18.76
N ARG A 199 -1.77 2.99 -17.53
CA ARG A 199 -1.17 2.08 -16.53
C ARG A 199 -2.25 1.55 -15.59
N HIS A 200 -2.21 0.26 -15.28
CA HIS A 200 -3.15 -0.37 -14.35
C HIS A 200 -3.08 0.23 -12.94
N GLU A 201 -1.88 0.65 -12.51
CA GLU A 201 -1.64 1.30 -11.22
C GLU A 201 -2.50 2.57 -10.99
N LEU A 202 -2.86 3.28 -12.06
CA LEU A 202 -3.64 4.52 -11.97
C LEU A 202 -5.13 4.27 -11.69
N SER A 203 -5.62 3.04 -11.84
CA SER A 203 -6.99 2.67 -11.48
C SER A 203 -7.25 2.79 -9.97
N TYR A 204 -6.21 2.86 -9.13
CA TYR A 204 -6.30 3.01 -7.67
C TYR A 204 -6.28 4.45 -7.16
N ILE A 205 -6.21 5.44 -8.06
CA ILE A 205 -6.23 6.86 -7.69
C ILE A 205 -7.47 7.27 -6.84
N PRO A 206 -8.71 6.78 -7.09
CA PRO A 206 -9.88 7.20 -6.33
C PRO A 206 -9.76 6.99 -4.82
N TYR A 207 -9.12 5.88 -4.39
CA TYR A 207 -8.89 5.59 -2.98
C TYR A 207 -7.99 6.66 -2.34
N PHE A 208 -6.90 7.03 -3.02
CA PHE A 208 -6.00 8.08 -2.57
C PHE A 208 -6.70 9.45 -2.52
N ALA A 209 -7.44 9.80 -3.57
CA ALA A 209 -8.21 11.04 -3.65
C ALA A 209 -9.26 11.16 -2.53
N LEU A 210 -9.87 10.04 -2.11
CA LEU A 210 -10.76 9.99 -0.95
C LEU A 210 -10.02 10.35 0.34
N GLY A 211 -8.82 9.81 0.55
CA GLY A 211 -7.96 10.17 1.68
C GLY A 211 -7.60 11.65 1.74
N VAL A 212 -7.20 12.22 0.60
CA VAL A 212 -6.91 13.66 0.44
C VAL A 212 -8.14 14.50 0.79
N SER A 213 -9.31 14.10 0.26
CA SER A 213 -10.58 14.81 0.48
C SER A 213 -11.03 14.75 1.95
N LEU A 214 -10.87 13.61 2.62
CA LEU A 214 -11.19 13.43 4.04
C LEU A 214 -10.32 14.33 4.92
N TYR A 215 -9.02 14.44 4.63
CA TYR A 215 -8.14 15.37 5.35
C TYR A 215 -8.55 16.83 5.13
N ALA A 216 -8.83 17.21 3.88
CA ALA A 216 -9.24 18.57 3.54
C ALA A 216 -10.57 18.95 4.22
N TRP A 217 -11.55 18.05 4.21
CA TRP A 217 -12.84 18.27 4.88
C TRP A 217 -12.66 18.41 6.40
N ARG A 218 -11.87 17.52 7.01
CA ARG A 218 -11.52 17.59 8.44
C ARG A 218 -10.82 18.90 8.81
N SER A 219 -10.01 19.46 7.91
CA SER A 219 -9.27 20.70 8.13
C SER A 219 -10.16 21.96 8.06
N GLY A 220 -11.48 21.80 7.95
CA GLY A 220 -12.47 22.89 7.99
C GLY A 220 -12.92 23.37 6.61
N TYR A 221 -12.46 22.74 5.52
CA TYR A 221 -12.84 23.15 4.16
C TYR A 221 -14.18 22.56 3.76
N ARG A 222 -15.25 23.34 3.88
CA ARG A 222 -16.63 22.88 3.58
C ARG A 222 -16.80 22.37 2.15
N LEU A 223 -16.17 23.01 1.16
CA LEU A 223 -16.21 22.56 -0.24
C LEU A 223 -15.51 21.22 -0.47
N ALA A 224 -14.62 20.78 0.43
CA ALA A 224 -14.00 19.47 0.33
C ALA A 224 -15.00 18.33 0.52
N LEU A 225 -16.21 18.60 1.05
CA LEU A 225 -17.30 17.61 1.07
C LEU A 225 -17.67 17.15 -0.35
N ILE A 226 -17.63 18.06 -1.35
CA ILE A 226 -17.87 17.69 -2.75
C ILE A 226 -16.78 16.72 -3.21
N GLY A 227 -15.52 16.98 -2.86
CA GLY A 227 -14.39 16.08 -3.12
C GLY A 227 -14.55 14.72 -2.43
N VAL A 228 -15.04 14.69 -1.19
CA VAL A 228 -15.33 13.45 -0.46
C VAL A 228 -16.41 12.65 -1.18
N ILE A 229 -17.53 13.28 -1.56
CA ILE A 229 -18.64 12.60 -2.24
C ILE A 229 -18.17 12.08 -3.61
N ALA A 230 -17.50 12.92 -4.40
CA ALA A 230 -16.99 12.52 -5.71
C ALA A 230 -15.97 11.39 -5.63
N SER A 231 -15.01 11.48 -4.70
CA SER A 231 -13.99 10.43 -4.51
C SER A 231 -14.57 9.15 -3.92
N ALA A 232 -15.59 9.23 -3.05
CA ALA A 232 -16.28 8.06 -2.51
C ALA A 232 -17.08 7.34 -3.60
N ALA A 233 -17.79 8.07 -4.45
CA ALA A 233 -18.49 7.51 -5.60
C ALA A 233 -17.51 6.85 -6.59
N ALA A 234 -16.40 7.53 -6.91
CA ALA A 234 -15.35 6.96 -7.76
C ALA A 234 -14.69 5.73 -7.12
N THR A 235 -14.48 5.74 -5.81
CA THR A 235 -13.95 4.60 -5.03
C THR A 235 -14.90 3.40 -5.10
N LEU A 236 -16.21 3.61 -4.95
CA LEU A 236 -17.21 2.55 -5.05
C LEU A 236 -17.21 1.94 -6.46
N VAL A 237 -17.22 2.78 -7.50
CA VAL A 237 -17.17 2.34 -8.90
C VAL A 237 -15.89 1.55 -9.19
N ALA A 238 -14.74 2.08 -8.79
CA ALA A 238 -13.45 1.41 -8.97
C ALA A 238 -13.40 0.07 -8.23
N PHE A 239 -13.97 0.00 -7.02
CA PHE A 239 -13.98 -1.22 -6.22
C PHE A 239 -14.92 -2.29 -6.79
N LEU A 240 -16.11 -1.90 -7.26
CA LEU A 240 -17.03 -2.81 -7.96
C LEU A 240 -16.38 -3.38 -9.23
N ARG A 241 -15.69 -2.54 -10.01
CA ARG A 241 -14.93 -3.01 -11.18
C ARG A 241 -13.80 -3.94 -10.77
N TYR A 242 -13.04 -3.61 -9.73
CA TYR A 242 -11.97 -4.46 -9.22
C TYR A 242 -12.50 -5.85 -8.79
N LEU A 243 -13.60 -5.91 -8.04
CA LEU A 243 -14.25 -7.17 -7.65
C LEU A 243 -14.80 -7.96 -8.86
N ASN A 244 -15.16 -7.27 -9.95
CA ASN A 244 -15.57 -7.87 -11.20
C ASN A 244 -14.41 -8.00 -12.23
N GLN A 245 -13.17 -8.16 -11.77
CA GLN A 245 -12.00 -8.37 -12.64
C GLN A 245 -11.79 -7.26 -13.69
N MET A 246 -12.03 -6.01 -13.29
CA MET A 246 -11.92 -4.79 -14.11
C MET A 246 -12.90 -4.70 -15.29
N LYS A 247 -13.90 -5.59 -15.37
CA LYS A 247 -14.97 -5.55 -16.39
C LYS A 247 -15.78 -4.25 -16.31
N PRO A 248 -16.43 -3.82 -17.41
CA PRO A 248 -17.28 -2.63 -17.41
C PRO A 248 -18.48 -2.78 -16.47
N LEU A 249 -19.04 -1.65 -16.01
CA LEU A 249 -20.17 -1.63 -15.09
C LEU A 249 -21.44 -2.30 -15.65
N SER A 250 -21.58 -2.37 -16.97
CA SER A 250 -22.68 -3.10 -17.62
C SER A 250 -22.64 -4.60 -17.32
N ALA A 251 -21.47 -5.15 -16.97
CA ALA A 251 -21.28 -6.55 -16.60
C ALA A 251 -21.46 -6.82 -15.10
N LEU A 252 -21.98 -5.86 -14.30
CA LEU A 252 -22.22 -6.12 -12.88
C LEU A 252 -23.29 -7.18 -12.65
N ALA A 253 -24.30 -7.26 -13.53
CA ALA A 253 -25.36 -8.28 -13.43
C ALA A 253 -24.84 -9.71 -13.55
N SER A 254 -23.64 -9.92 -14.11
CA SER A 254 -23.01 -11.24 -14.24
C SER A 254 -22.08 -11.60 -13.07
N ILE A 255 -22.16 -10.90 -11.95
CA ILE A 255 -21.42 -11.26 -10.73
C ILE A 255 -22.15 -12.42 -10.05
N ASP A 256 -21.45 -13.54 -9.87
CA ASP A 256 -22.03 -14.77 -9.32
C ASP A 256 -22.16 -14.76 -7.77
N ASP A 257 -21.27 -14.05 -7.05
CA ASP A 257 -21.22 -14.04 -5.56
C ASP A 257 -21.47 -12.63 -4.98
N TRP A 258 -22.69 -12.12 -5.16
CA TRP A 258 -23.13 -10.85 -4.58
C TRP A 258 -22.97 -10.75 -3.06
N PRO A 259 -23.19 -11.80 -2.24
CA PRO A 259 -22.92 -11.75 -0.81
C PRO A 259 -21.46 -11.39 -0.48
N VAL A 260 -20.49 -11.95 -1.21
CA VAL A 260 -19.06 -11.61 -1.05
C VAL A 260 -18.81 -10.15 -1.45
N VAL A 261 -19.39 -9.68 -2.54
CA VAL A 261 -19.26 -8.28 -3.00
C VAL A 261 -19.83 -7.30 -1.97
N ALA A 262 -21.05 -7.53 -1.51
CA ALA A 262 -21.72 -6.70 -0.51
C ALA A 262 -20.90 -6.65 0.80
N THR A 263 -20.39 -7.79 1.25
CA THR A 263 -19.54 -7.86 2.45
C THR A 263 -18.26 -7.06 2.29
N ASN A 264 -17.58 -7.17 1.14
CA ASN A 264 -16.37 -6.38 0.87
C ASN A 264 -16.64 -4.87 0.84
N ILE A 265 -17.77 -4.43 0.28
CA ILE A 265 -18.17 -3.01 0.29
C ILE A 265 -18.41 -2.52 1.71
N VAL A 266 -19.10 -3.32 2.54
CA VAL A 266 -19.31 -3.01 3.96
C VAL A 266 -17.98 -2.91 4.70
N LEU A 267 -17.07 -3.87 4.50
CA LEU A 267 -15.74 -3.86 5.13
C LEU A 267 -14.92 -2.63 4.71
N LEU A 268 -14.89 -2.28 3.42
CA LEU A 268 -14.20 -1.07 2.95
C LEU A 268 -14.81 0.20 3.54
N THR A 269 -16.13 0.25 3.64
CA THR A 269 -16.85 1.37 4.29
C THR A 269 -16.46 1.49 5.76
N ILE A 270 -16.41 0.37 6.49
CA ILE A 270 -15.96 0.33 7.89
C ILE A 270 -14.52 0.86 8.01
N VAL A 271 -13.61 0.45 7.11
CA VAL A 271 -12.22 0.94 7.12
C VAL A 271 -12.17 2.45 6.86
N CYS A 272 -12.90 2.97 5.87
CA CYS A 272 -12.95 4.41 5.58
C CYS A 272 -13.51 5.22 6.77
N VAL A 273 -14.58 4.73 7.40
CA VAL A 273 -15.14 5.33 8.62
C VAL A 273 -14.14 5.27 9.77
N ALA A 274 -13.44 4.16 9.96
CA ALA A 274 -12.42 4.01 10.99
C ALA A 274 -11.26 5.00 10.78
N ILE A 275 -10.76 5.16 9.54
CA ILE A 275 -9.74 6.16 9.20
C ILE A 275 -10.21 7.55 9.61
N PHE A 276 -11.42 7.95 9.21
CA PHE A 276 -11.96 9.27 9.55
C PHE A 276 -12.16 9.46 11.06
N ARG A 277 -12.71 8.47 11.78
CA ARG A 277 -12.90 8.53 13.23
C ARG A 277 -11.58 8.62 13.99
N LEU A 278 -10.61 7.75 13.66
CA LEU A 278 -9.30 7.74 14.30
C LEU A 278 -8.51 9.01 14.01
N SER A 279 -8.70 9.63 12.83
CA SER A 279 -8.09 10.92 12.51
C SER A 279 -8.52 12.05 13.46
N ASN A 280 -9.69 11.95 14.09
CA ASN A 280 -10.21 12.91 15.06
C ASN A 280 -9.83 12.58 16.51
N THR A 281 -8.97 11.58 16.71
CA THR A 281 -8.48 11.19 18.03
C THR A 281 -7.00 11.48 18.17
N ASP A 282 -6.64 12.09 19.30
CA ASP A 282 -5.25 12.34 19.68
C ASP A 282 -4.79 11.32 20.73
N THR A 283 -3.49 11.06 20.75
CA THR A 283 -2.91 10.09 21.69
C THR A 283 -1.62 10.59 22.29
N THR A 284 -1.52 10.44 23.59
CA THR A 284 -0.35 10.79 24.38
C THR A 284 0.06 9.60 25.25
N GLY A 285 1.27 9.68 25.83
CA GLY A 285 1.72 8.71 26.82
C GLY A 285 1.89 7.27 26.30
N PRO A 286 1.57 6.25 27.13
CA PRO A 286 1.79 4.84 26.81
C PRO A 286 1.03 4.36 25.56
N ALA A 287 -0.21 4.83 25.36
CA ALA A 287 -1.02 4.45 24.21
C ALA A 287 -0.38 4.86 22.88
N ARG A 288 0.28 6.02 22.82
CA ARG A 288 1.05 6.47 21.64
C ARG A 288 2.22 5.54 21.35
N ARG A 289 2.90 5.05 22.38
CA ARG A 289 4.05 4.15 22.22
C ARG A 289 3.61 2.80 21.67
N ILE A 290 2.52 2.26 22.19
CA ILE A 290 1.94 0.98 21.75
C ILE A 290 1.43 1.08 20.31
N ASP A 291 0.62 2.11 20.00
CA ASP A 291 0.11 2.31 18.64
C ASP A 291 1.26 2.45 17.64
N ARG A 292 2.29 3.25 17.98
CA ARG A 292 3.47 3.41 17.13
C ARG A 292 4.19 2.09 16.90
N TRP A 293 4.39 1.31 17.96
CA TRP A 293 5.07 0.02 17.85
C TRP A 293 4.36 -0.91 16.87
N PHE A 294 3.03 -1.02 16.95
CA PHE A 294 2.23 -1.78 15.97
C PHE A 294 2.30 -1.19 14.56
N GLY A 295 2.25 0.14 14.45
CA GLY A 295 2.36 0.85 13.18
C GLY A 295 3.71 0.67 12.48
N ASP A 296 4.78 0.52 13.24
CA ASP A 296 6.14 0.28 12.74
C ASP A 296 6.28 -1.15 12.19
N LEU A 297 5.52 -2.13 12.70
CA LEU A 297 5.52 -3.49 12.16
C LEU A 297 4.72 -3.62 10.85
N SER A 298 3.72 -2.77 10.64
CA SER A 298 2.79 -2.92 9.50
C SER A 298 3.46 -2.93 8.12
N TYR A 299 4.46 -2.07 7.90
CA TYR A 299 5.10 -1.94 6.60
C TYR A 299 6.06 -3.12 6.31
N PRO A 300 6.93 -3.54 7.26
CA PRO A 300 7.73 -4.75 7.07
C PRO A 300 6.90 -6.03 6.93
N ILE A 301 5.75 -6.15 7.63
CA ILE A 301 4.81 -7.28 7.42
C ILE A 301 4.33 -7.27 5.98
N TYR A 302 3.78 -6.14 5.53
CA TYR A 302 3.26 -6.00 4.17
C TYR A 302 4.30 -6.35 3.11
N LEU A 303 5.55 -5.99 3.34
CA LEU A 303 6.61 -6.17 2.35
C LEU A 303 7.20 -7.60 2.34
N ASN A 304 7.35 -8.22 3.51
CA ASN A 304 8.08 -9.49 3.66
C ASN A 304 7.19 -10.73 3.76
N HIS A 305 5.87 -10.59 3.98
CA HIS A 305 5.00 -11.75 4.17
C HIS A 305 5.11 -12.74 3.01
N TYR A 306 5.21 -12.27 1.77
CA TYR A 306 5.29 -13.17 0.62
C TYR A 306 6.57 -14.02 0.61
N THR A 307 7.69 -13.51 1.11
CA THR A 307 8.91 -14.28 1.32
C THR A 307 8.67 -15.45 2.29
N VAL A 308 7.90 -15.21 3.36
CA VAL A 308 7.50 -16.24 4.31
C VAL A 308 6.55 -17.24 3.64
N LEU A 309 5.59 -16.78 2.83
CA LEU A 309 4.74 -17.68 2.05
C LEU A 309 5.55 -18.58 1.12
N THR A 310 6.53 -18.03 0.39
CA THR A 310 7.42 -18.84 -0.47
C THR A 310 8.12 -19.94 0.34
N LEU A 311 8.70 -19.58 1.49
CA LEU A 311 9.33 -20.56 2.38
C LEU A 311 8.35 -21.65 2.82
N VAL A 312 7.19 -21.27 3.34
CA VAL A 312 6.22 -22.22 3.89
C VAL A 312 5.63 -23.13 2.81
N PHE A 313 5.29 -22.59 1.64
CA PHE A 313 4.78 -23.40 0.52
C PHE A 313 5.82 -24.40 0.01
N SER A 314 7.10 -24.01 -0.04
CA SER A 314 8.18 -24.91 -0.46
C SER A 314 8.45 -26.04 0.54
N LEU A 315 8.11 -25.85 1.82
CA LEU A 315 8.25 -26.88 2.86
C LEU A 315 7.13 -27.94 2.83
N ALA A 316 6.07 -27.73 2.04
CA ALA A 316 4.94 -28.67 1.90
C ALA A 316 4.34 -29.15 3.23
N LEU A 317 4.27 -28.26 4.22
CA LEU A 317 3.74 -28.58 5.56
C LEU A 317 2.20 -28.78 5.52
N PRO A 318 1.63 -29.50 6.51
CA PRO A 318 0.17 -29.64 6.61
C PRO A 318 -0.54 -28.28 6.72
N PRO A 319 -1.84 -28.19 6.36
CA PRO A 319 -2.47 -26.90 6.10
C PRO A 319 -2.50 -25.93 7.30
N TRP A 320 -2.95 -26.39 8.48
CA TRP A 320 -3.01 -25.55 9.68
C TRP A 320 -1.63 -25.10 10.18
N PRO A 321 -0.62 -25.98 10.29
CA PRO A 321 0.77 -25.57 10.53
C PRO A 321 1.28 -24.52 9.55
N SER A 322 1.01 -24.69 8.25
CA SER A 322 1.40 -23.72 7.21
C SER A 322 0.81 -22.34 7.49
N PHE A 323 -0.49 -22.27 7.77
CA PHE A 323 -1.17 -21.00 8.07
C PHE A 323 -0.58 -20.30 9.30
N LEU A 324 -0.39 -21.03 10.40
CA LEU A 324 0.19 -20.48 11.63
C LEU A 324 1.63 -20.00 11.42
N LEU A 325 2.43 -20.76 10.67
CA LEU A 325 3.80 -20.40 10.35
C LEU A 325 3.89 -19.18 9.43
N ILE A 326 2.97 -19.04 8.46
CA ILE A 326 2.86 -17.82 7.64
C ILE A 326 2.57 -16.60 8.51
N ALA A 327 1.57 -16.69 9.39
CA ALA A 327 1.18 -15.58 10.26
C ALA A 327 2.30 -15.20 11.25
N ALA A 328 2.81 -16.17 12.02
CA ALA A 328 3.85 -15.94 13.02
C ALA A 328 5.20 -15.56 12.37
N GLY A 329 5.58 -16.25 11.29
CA GLY A 329 6.80 -15.96 10.53
C GLY A 329 6.79 -14.56 9.91
N SER A 330 5.65 -14.11 9.38
CA SER A 330 5.51 -12.75 8.84
C SER A 330 5.74 -11.69 9.92
N VAL A 331 5.21 -11.90 11.12
CA VAL A 331 5.43 -11.00 12.27
C VAL A 331 6.89 -11.04 12.72
N LEU A 332 7.51 -12.23 12.78
CA LEU A 332 8.91 -12.39 13.20
C LEU A 332 9.89 -11.71 12.23
N VAL A 333 9.77 -11.96 10.93
CA VAL A 333 10.60 -11.33 9.89
C VAL A 333 10.41 -9.82 9.91
N ALA A 334 9.15 -9.36 10.05
CA ALA A 334 8.85 -7.94 10.15
C ALA A 334 9.48 -7.29 11.39
N TRP A 335 9.45 -7.96 12.54
CA TRP A 335 10.11 -7.48 13.75
C TRP A 335 11.63 -7.38 13.57
N GLY A 336 12.26 -8.36 12.90
CA GLY A 336 13.67 -8.32 12.52
C GLY A 336 14.00 -7.13 11.61
N ALA A 337 13.22 -6.91 10.55
CA ALA A 337 13.41 -5.78 9.64
C ALA A 337 13.15 -4.41 10.32
N ALA A 338 12.12 -4.32 11.16
CA ALA A 338 11.79 -3.10 11.90
C ALA A 338 12.91 -2.70 12.89
N THR A 339 13.54 -3.67 13.53
CA THR A 339 14.59 -3.44 14.53
C THR A 339 15.93 -3.10 13.87
N THR A 340 16.31 -3.82 12.82
CA THR A 340 17.63 -3.68 12.16
C THR A 340 17.73 -2.47 11.24
N LEU A 341 16.65 -2.14 10.51
CA LEU A 341 16.69 -1.09 9.49
C LEU A 341 15.79 0.10 9.82
N GLU A 342 14.52 -0.13 10.16
CA GLU A 342 13.56 0.99 10.27
C GLU A 342 13.86 1.93 11.43
N ARG A 343 14.33 1.40 12.58
CA ARG A 343 14.68 2.22 13.75
C ARG A 343 15.86 3.17 13.45
N PRO A 344 17.01 2.72 12.90
CA PRO A 344 18.06 3.63 12.44
C PRO A 344 17.57 4.63 11.40
N LEU A 345 16.85 4.15 10.40
CA LEU A 345 16.38 4.96 9.27
C LEU A 345 15.40 6.06 9.70
N ARG A 346 14.66 5.84 10.79
CA ARG A 346 13.81 6.87 11.39
C ARG A 346 14.61 8.08 11.85
N ARG A 347 15.78 7.88 12.46
CA ARG A 347 16.63 9.01 12.90
C ARG A 347 17.03 9.88 11.72
N LEU A 348 17.45 9.25 10.61
CA LEU A 348 17.78 9.97 9.37
C LEU A 348 16.56 10.71 8.80
N ARG A 349 15.40 10.05 8.79
CA ARG A 349 14.13 10.66 8.34
C ARG A 349 13.68 11.82 9.22
N ASP A 350 13.93 11.78 10.52
CA ASP A 350 13.61 12.86 11.45
C ASP A 350 14.49 14.09 11.19
N VAL A 351 15.76 13.89 10.81
CA VAL A 351 16.66 14.98 10.36
C VAL A 351 16.12 15.64 9.10
N VAL A 352 15.75 14.86 8.08
CA VAL A 352 15.16 15.42 6.83
C VAL A 352 13.85 16.18 7.12
N ARG A 353 13.02 15.65 8.03
CA ARG A 353 11.78 16.30 8.46
C ARG A 353 12.05 17.61 9.22
N GLY A 354 13.13 17.67 9.97
CA GLY A 354 13.47 18.79 10.86
C GLY A 354 12.83 18.66 12.26
N GLN A 355 12.26 17.50 12.60
CA GLN A 355 11.73 17.21 13.94
C GLN A 355 11.50 15.70 14.16
N THR A 356 11.62 15.29 15.41
CA THR A 356 11.41 13.91 15.88
C THR A 356 9.92 13.59 16.04
N LEU A 357 9.48 12.41 15.59
CA LEU A 357 8.08 11.96 15.70
C LEU A 357 7.81 10.82 16.68
#